data_AF-A0A0G0EXG9-F1
#
_entry.id   AF-A0A0G0EXG9-F1
#
_cell.length_a   1.000
_cell.length_b   1.000
_cell.length_c   1.000
_cell.angle_alpha   90.00
_cell.angle_beta   90.00
_cell.angle_gamma   90.00
#
_symmetry.space_group_name_H-M   'P 1'
#
loop_
_entity.id
_entity.type
_entity.pdbx_description
1 polymer ?
#
loop_
_entity_poly.entity_id
_entity_poly.type
_entity_poly.pdbx_seq_one_letter_code
_entity_poly.pdbx_strand_id
1 'polypeptide(L)'
;MTNEWPKNNKEKEISKEKKKEFISAWRDMVLIPEKTILDPKNLEDEEIKKWMYETLMEQIESLCEEWNLVPDENLIKALREEKNSELKSDLEVKYIQDCHKKIDNLIEKFDKSKSARWDSWPKKMKELGQFSCVGSSLIGLHMLEKAGIENYWGSPVSHAINVVRLSNGEWWYVDFLNGSGSVRKIKPELGEIEGVKVLKIKESMIEYEIIPIYNKEAAAGSVLGNFAAIICEAEDDIFPDSKNKKEAQEYIEKNKQYFSKVDFKKMYQKYFEKQSKIKETKEMEAERDRIDQIMGFQEGPIREYIESLSRDQREKYNKEAELNLKGIADFFINGNQDVLSKIGPELKKILELYQEAFKKVREDNEDEFVMIIDRLLHKQN
;
A
#
# COMPACT_ATOMS: atom_id res chain seq x y z
N MET A 1 44.17 3.46 -0.84
CA MET A 1 43.59 4.66 -0.20
C MET A 1 42.34 4.21 0.51
N THR A 2 42.39 4.12 1.83
CA THR A 2 41.26 3.76 2.69
C THR A 2 40.28 4.93 2.68
N ASN A 3 39.14 4.74 2.01
CA ASN A 3 38.00 5.66 2.12
C ASN A 3 37.46 5.55 3.55
N GLU A 4 38.01 6.37 4.45
CA GLU A 4 37.38 6.66 5.72
C GLU A 4 36.02 7.29 5.41
N TRP A 5 34.96 6.53 5.68
CA TRP A 5 33.60 7.06 5.68
C TRP A 5 33.54 8.24 6.65
N PRO A 6 32.92 9.38 6.27
CA PRO A 6 32.82 10.53 7.16
C PRO A 6 32.09 10.12 8.43
N LYS A 7 32.79 10.27 9.57
CA LYS A 7 32.25 10.06 10.92
C LYS A 7 30.93 10.82 11.05
N ASN A 8 29.87 10.11 11.43
CA ASN A 8 28.56 10.59 11.86
C ASN A 8 28.52 12.10 12.12
N ASN A 9 28.13 12.87 11.10
CA ASN A 9 27.52 14.16 11.36
C ASN A 9 26.25 13.85 12.15
N LYS A 10 26.28 14.01 13.48
CA LYS A 10 25.05 14.02 14.28
C LYS A 10 24.18 15.11 13.66
N GLU A 11 23.20 14.70 12.87
CA GLU A 11 22.28 15.64 12.27
C GLU A 11 21.70 16.52 13.37
N LYS A 12 21.75 17.83 13.14
CA LYS A 12 21.28 18.80 14.11
C LYS A 12 19.83 18.48 14.49
N GLU A 13 19.57 18.39 15.79
CA GLU A 13 18.23 18.20 16.33
C GLU A 13 17.28 19.29 15.80
N ILE A 14 16.01 18.93 15.57
CA ILE A 14 15.00 19.91 15.17
C ILE A 14 14.80 20.91 16.31
N SER A 15 14.72 22.20 15.99
CA SER A 15 14.47 23.23 17.01
C SER A 15 13.14 23.01 17.73
N LYS A 16 13.08 23.38 19.02
CA LYS A 16 11.87 23.25 19.84
C LYS A 16 10.62 23.86 19.20
N GLU A 17 10.76 25.01 18.52
CA GLU A 17 9.63 25.65 17.84
C GLU A 17 9.13 24.80 16.66
N LYS A 18 10.05 24.27 15.84
CA LYS A 18 9.67 23.38 14.72
C LYS A 18 9.03 22.08 15.21
N LYS A 19 9.51 21.51 16.33
CA LYS A 19 8.87 20.34 16.98
C LYS A 19 7.43 20.67 17.35
N LYS A 20 7.21 21.82 18.01
CA LYS A 20 5.88 22.29 18.42
C LYS A 20 4.95 22.52 17.23
N GLU A 21 5.42 23.16 16.17
CA GLU A 21 4.64 23.36 14.94
C GLU A 21 4.27 22.03 14.27
N PHE A 22 5.24 21.11 14.15
CA PHE A 22 5.01 19.78 13.60
C PHE A 22 3.98 18.99 14.41
N ILE A 23 4.10 18.98 15.73
CA ILE A 23 3.18 18.26 16.60
C ILE A 23 1.77 18.85 16.55
N SER A 24 1.64 20.18 16.48
CA SER A 24 0.33 20.82 16.26
C SER A 24 -0.27 20.35 14.93
N ALA A 25 0.51 20.42 13.85
CA ALA A 25 0.04 19.98 12.53
C ALA A 25 -0.36 18.50 12.52
N TRP A 26 0.43 17.61 13.13
CA TRP A 26 0.09 16.19 13.27
C TRP A 26 -1.26 16.01 13.99
N ARG A 27 -1.42 16.62 15.17
CA ARG A 27 -2.67 16.53 15.94
C ARG A 27 -3.87 17.01 15.14
N ASP A 28 -3.73 18.17 14.49
CA ASP A 28 -4.85 18.83 13.85
C ASP A 28 -5.21 18.23 12.49
N MET A 29 -4.25 17.61 11.78
CA MET A 29 -4.45 17.04 10.45
C MET A 29 -4.69 15.53 10.48
N VAL A 30 -4.06 14.79 11.40
CA VAL A 30 -4.05 13.32 11.44
C VAL A 30 -5.09 12.76 12.39
N LEU A 31 -5.22 13.34 13.58
CA LEU A 31 -6.00 12.77 14.68
C LEU A 31 -7.44 13.30 14.66
N ILE A 32 -8.40 12.49 15.13
CA ILE A 32 -9.77 12.94 15.35
C ILE A 32 -9.76 13.85 16.59
N PRO A 33 -10.45 15.01 16.60
CA PRO A 33 -10.34 15.96 17.70
C PRO A 33 -10.81 15.40 19.05
N GLU A 34 -9.88 14.91 19.88
CA GLU A 34 -10.11 14.58 21.30
C GLU A 34 -8.91 14.97 22.20
N LYS A 35 -9.12 14.86 23.52
CA LYS A 35 -8.28 15.35 24.64
C LYS A 35 -6.92 14.63 24.76
N THR A 36 -6.10 14.58 23.72
CA THR A 36 -4.70 14.12 23.93
C THR A 36 -3.93 15.24 24.63
N ILE A 37 -3.69 15.09 25.94
CA ILE A 37 -2.95 16.04 26.79
C ILE A 37 -1.52 15.51 26.92
N LEU A 38 -0.71 15.65 25.88
CA LEU A 38 0.74 15.55 26.02
C LEU A 38 1.32 16.94 25.71
N ASP A 39 2.14 17.46 26.63
CA ASP A 39 2.95 18.66 26.39
C ASP A 39 4.24 18.22 25.68
N PRO A 40 4.31 18.38 24.36
CA PRO A 40 5.28 17.67 23.54
C PRO A 40 6.59 18.45 23.40
N LYS A 41 6.77 19.54 24.16
CA LYS A 41 7.89 20.48 24.06
C LYS A 41 9.26 19.93 24.50
N ASN A 42 9.27 18.77 25.13
CA ASN A 42 10.47 18.13 25.68
C ASN A 42 10.74 16.74 25.08
N LEU A 43 10.03 16.36 24.01
CA LEU A 43 10.25 15.06 23.38
C LEU A 43 11.52 15.09 22.51
N GLU A 44 12.38 14.11 22.75
CA GLU A 44 13.48 13.75 21.87
C GLU A 44 12.93 13.16 20.55
N ASP A 45 13.75 13.15 19.48
CA ASP A 45 13.27 12.76 18.15
C ASP A 45 12.70 11.32 18.09
N GLU A 46 13.28 10.38 18.85
CA GLU A 46 12.74 9.01 18.96
C GLU A 46 11.44 8.94 19.76
N GLU A 47 11.27 9.82 20.75
CA GLU A 47 10.02 9.91 21.51
C GLU A 47 8.90 10.50 20.65
N ILE A 48 9.21 11.40 19.72
CA ILE A 48 8.26 11.94 18.75
C ILE A 48 7.76 10.84 17.81
N LYS A 49 8.66 9.98 17.28
CA LYS A 49 8.26 8.86 16.41
C LYS A 49 7.32 7.90 17.13
N LYS A 50 7.68 7.54 18.36
CA LYS A 50 6.85 6.68 19.21
C LYS A 50 5.49 7.32 19.50
N TRP A 51 5.49 8.59 19.89
CA TRP A 51 4.25 9.35 20.14
C TRP A 51 3.34 9.43 18.90
N MET A 52 3.91 9.66 17.71
CA MET A 52 3.15 9.65 16.46
C MET A 52 2.49 8.30 16.22
N TYR A 53 3.23 7.20 16.41
CA TYR A 53 2.69 5.85 16.26
C TYR A 53 1.59 5.56 17.27
N GLU A 54 1.83 5.81 18.57
CA GLU A 54 0.87 5.52 19.63
C GLU A 54 -0.43 6.30 19.44
N THR A 55 -0.34 7.61 19.17
CA THR A 55 -1.54 8.44 18.91
C THR A 55 -2.27 8.03 17.62
N LEU A 56 -1.54 7.59 16.59
CA LEU A 56 -2.14 7.05 15.38
C LEU A 56 -2.93 5.77 15.68
N MET A 57 -2.31 4.82 16.40
CA MET A 57 -2.93 3.52 16.68
C MET A 57 -4.09 3.60 17.67
N GLU A 58 -4.05 4.52 18.64
CA GLU A 58 -5.20 4.80 19.53
C GLU A 58 -6.44 5.23 18.72
N GLN A 59 -6.24 6.07 17.71
CA GLN A 59 -7.34 6.53 16.86
C GLN A 59 -7.82 5.47 15.87
N ILE A 60 -6.91 4.61 15.40
CA ILE A 60 -7.27 3.44 14.60
C ILE A 60 -8.10 2.44 15.42
N GLU A 61 -7.77 2.23 16.70
CA GLU A 61 -8.58 1.41 17.61
C GLU A 61 -10.01 1.93 17.70
N SER A 62 -10.19 3.22 17.97
CA SER A 62 -11.53 3.83 18.03
C SER A 62 -12.29 3.71 16.70
N LEU A 63 -11.61 3.84 15.56
CA LEU A 63 -12.23 3.63 14.25
C LEU A 63 -12.63 2.17 14.01
N CYS A 64 -11.80 1.21 14.42
CA CYS A 64 -12.13 -0.21 14.34
C CYS A 64 -13.38 -0.54 15.15
N GLU A 65 -13.55 0.05 16.33
CA GLU A 65 -14.76 -0.08 17.15
C GLU A 65 -15.97 0.55 16.45
N GLU A 66 -15.84 1.79 15.97
CA GLU A 66 -16.90 2.53 15.26
C GLU A 66 -17.38 1.79 14.00
N TRP A 67 -16.46 1.16 13.26
CA TRP A 67 -16.74 0.42 12.04
C TRP A 67 -17.08 -1.05 12.27
N ASN A 68 -17.20 -1.48 13.52
CA ASN A 68 -17.49 -2.87 13.90
C ASN A 68 -16.49 -3.87 13.30
N LEU A 69 -15.21 -3.47 13.23
CA LEU A 69 -14.06 -4.32 12.89
C LEU A 69 -13.48 -4.99 14.13
N VAL A 70 -14.33 -5.28 15.13
CA VAL A 70 -13.91 -5.93 16.38
C VAL A 70 -13.50 -7.39 16.08
N PRO A 71 -12.30 -7.82 16.46
CA PRO A 71 -11.86 -9.20 16.26
C PRO A 71 -12.67 -10.24 17.05
N ASP A 72 -12.63 -11.52 16.65
CA ASP A 72 -13.21 -12.62 17.42
C ASP A 72 -12.35 -12.90 18.68
N GLU A 73 -12.85 -12.47 19.84
CA GLU A 73 -12.21 -12.66 21.15
C GLU A 73 -12.00 -14.14 21.51
N ASN A 74 -12.87 -15.05 21.06
CA ASN A 74 -12.66 -16.48 21.29
C ASN A 74 -11.48 -17.01 20.47
N LEU A 75 -11.32 -16.51 19.24
CA LEU A 75 -10.19 -16.87 18.38
C LEU A 75 -8.88 -16.28 18.92
N ILE A 76 -8.89 -15.03 19.39
CA ILE A 76 -7.73 -14.41 20.07
C ILE A 76 -7.34 -15.21 21.32
N LYS A 77 -8.32 -15.62 22.14
CA LYS A 77 -8.06 -16.44 23.32
C LYS A 77 -7.44 -17.78 22.93
N ALA A 78 -7.99 -18.47 21.94
CA ALA A 78 -7.44 -19.73 21.43
C ALA A 78 -6.00 -19.57 20.94
N LEU A 79 -5.70 -18.50 20.20
CA LEU A 79 -4.35 -18.17 19.72
C LEU A 79 -3.32 -17.98 20.84
N ARG A 80 -3.73 -17.35 21.94
CA ARG A 80 -2.86 -17.10 23.10
C ARG A 80 -2.63 -18.35 23.94
N GLU A 81 -3.61 -19.24 23.99
CA GLU A 81 -3.55 -20.48 24.78
C GLU A 81 -2.86 -21.63 24.04
N GLU A 82 -2.89 -21.65 22.69
CA GLU A 82 -2.26 -22.68 21.88
C GLU A 82 -0.72 -22.62 21.95
N LYS A 83 -0.12 -23.78 22.23
CA LYS A 83 1.33 -23.94 22.42
C LYS A 83 2.00 -24.67 21.26
N ASN A 84 1.24 -25.45 20.50
CA ASN A 84 1.73 -26.13 19.32
C ASN A 84 1.84 -25.12 18.16
N SER A 85 3.04 -24.99 17.57
CA SER A 85 3.30 -23.98 16.53
C SER A 85 2.50 -24.20 15.24
N GLU A 86 2.20 -25.44 14.86
CA GLU A 86 1.42 -25.71 13.65
C GLU A 86 -0.06 -25.39 13.88
N LEU A 87 -0.64 -25.85 14.99
CA LEU A 87 -2.04 -25.53 15.34
C LEU A 87 -2.22 -24.02 15.57
N LYS A 88 -1.24 -23.37 16.20
CA LYS A 88 -1.26 -21.92 16.36
C LYS A 88 -1.20 -21.23 15.01
N SER A 89 -0.32 -21.65 14.11
CA SER A 89 -0.24 -21.13 12.74
C SER A 89 -1.56 -21.26 11.99
N ASP A 90 -2.26 -22.39 12.10
CA ASP A 90 -3.58 -22.57 11.48
C ASP A 90 -4.63 -21.59 12.03
N LEU A 91 -4.61 -21.36 13.35
CA LEU A 91 -5.45 -20.34 13.99
C LEU A 91 -5.06 -18.92 13.56
N GLU A 92 -3.77 -18.64 13.35
CA GLU A 92 -3.27 -17.33 12.92
C GLU A 92 -3.75 -17.04 11.50
N VAL A 93 -3.64 -18.01 10.58
CA VAL A 93 -4.17 -17.89 9.21
C VAL A 93 -5.68 -17.66 9.23
N LYS A 94 -6.42 -18.43 10.02
CA LYS A 94 -7.88 -18.25 10.16
C LYS A 94 -8.22 -16.84 10.66
N TYR A 95 -7.47 -16.33 11.63
CA TYR A 95 -7.66 -14.99 12.17
C TYR A 95 -7.38 -13.91 11.12
N ILE A 96 -6.27 -14.02 10.39
CA ILE A 96 -5.91 -13.07 9.32
C ILE A 96 -6.99 -13.04 8.24
N GLN A 97 -7.51 -14.20 7.83
CA GLN A 97 -8.59 -14.30 6.85
C GLN A 97 -9.91 -13.69 7.35
N ASP A 98 -10.25 -13.86 8.64
CA ASP A 98 -11.43 -13.21 9.22
C ASP A 98 -11.29 -11.68 9.26
N CYS A 99 -10.10 -11.18 9.62
CA CYS A 99 -9.79 -9.75 9.58
C CYS A 99 -9.92 -9.20 8.16
N HIS A 100 -9.32 -9.89 7.18
CA HIS A 100 -9.38 -9.51 5.78
C HIS A 100 -10.81 -9.45 5.25
N LYS A 101 -11.62 -10.47 5.54
CA LYS A 101 -13.04 -10.49 5.18
C LYS A 101 -13.83 -9.33 5.81
N LYS A 102 -13.57 -8.97 7.07
CA LYS A 102 -14.23 -7.83 7.73
C LYS A 102 -13.90 -6.51 7.02
N ILE A 103 -12.65 -6.33 6.63
CA ILE A 103 -12.17 -5.15 5.91
C ILE A 103 -12.74 -5.12 4.49
N ASP A 104 -12.76 -6.23 3.76
CA ASP A 104 -13.38 -6.35 2.44
C ASP A 104 -14.86 -5.93 2.47
N ASN A 105 -15.63 -6.45 3.44
CA ASN A 105 -17.04 -6.08 3.61
C ASN A 105 -17.24 -4.57 3.90
N LEU A 106 -16.23 -3.91 4.45
CA LEU A 106 -16.26 -2.46 4.68
C LEU A 106 -15.93 -1.71 3.39
N ILE A 107 -14.91 -2.16 2.64
CA ILE A 107 -14.52 -1.60 1.34
C ILE A 107 -15.67 -1.69 0.32
N GLU A 108 -16.45 -2.78 0.33
CA GLU A 108 -17.64 -2.94 -0.53
C GLU A 108 -18.67 -1.82 -0.35
N LYS A 109 -18.68 -1.15 0.81
CA LYS A 109 -19.60 -0.05 1.13
C LYS A 109 -19.07 1.32 0.72
N PHE A 110 -17.83 1.41 0.21
CA PHE A 110 -17.23 2.69 -0.14
C PHE A 110 -17.95 3.36 -1.32
N ASP A 111 -18.03 4.68 -1.24
CA ASP A 111 -18.46 5.51 -2.36
C ASP A 111 -17.35 5.60 -3.40
N LYS A 112 -17.41 4.71 -4.40
CA LYS A 112 -16.43 4.63 -5.50
C LYS A 112 -16.32 5.90 -6.35
N SER A 113 -17.19 6.90 -6.16
CA SER A 113 -17.07 8.19 -6.85
C SER A 113 -15.98 9.09 -6.23
N LYS A 114 -15.57 8.82 -4.99
CA LYS A 114 -14.56 9.59 -4.26
C LYS A 114 -13.19 8.94 -4.39
N SER A 115 -12.16 9.77 -4.57
CA SER A 115 -10.77 9.31 -4.55
C SER A 115 -10.37 8.95 -3.13
N ALA A 116 -9.87 7.73 -2.93
CA ALA A 116 -9.30 7.28 -1.65
C ALA A 116 -7.77 7.44 -1.59
N ARG A 117 -7.14 8.07 -2.60
CA ARG A 117 -5.68 8.02 -2.84
C ARG A 117 -4.84 8.41 -1.63
N TRP A 118 -5.26 9.42 -0.85
CA TRP A 118 -4.54 9.89 0.34
C TRP A 118 -5.29 9.68 1.65
N ASP A 119 -6.31 8.81 1.66
CA ASP A 119 -7.14 8.57 2.83
C ASP A 119 -6.44 7.61 3.79
N SER A 120 -5.37 8.12 4.39
CA SER A 120 -4.33 7.29 5.00
C SER A 120 -4.23 7.45 6.51
N TRP A 121 -5.05 8.33 7.10
CA TRP A 121 -5.00 8.63 8.52
C TRP A 121 -6.39 8.85 9.14
N PRO A 122 -6.53 8.64 10.47
CA PRO A 122 -7.81 8.52 11.14
C PRO A 122 -8.81 9.65 10.88
N LYS A 123 -8.37 10.90 10.96
CA LYS A 123 -9.26 12.05 10.70
C LYS A 123 -9.86 12.01 9.29
N LYS A 124 -9.02 11.79 8.27
CA LYS A 124 -9.45 11.75 6.87
C LYS A 124 -10.30 10.51 6.58
N MET A 125 -9.90 9.37 7.15
CA MET A 125 -10.65 8.11 7.10
C MET A 125 -12.07 8.28 7.64
N LYS A 126 -12.23 8.96 8.79
CA LYS A 126 -13.53 9.28 9.39
C LYS A 126 -14.34 10.25 8.54
N GLU A 127 -13.71 11.32 8.04
CA GLU A 127 -14.37 12.34 7.22
C GLU A 127 -14.96 11.76 5.93
N LEU A 128 -14.30 10.78 5.33
CA LEU A 128 -14.70 10.21 4.03
C LEU A 128 -15.39 8.86 4.11
N GLY A 129 -15.26 8.15 5.24
CA GLY A 129 -15.80 6.80 5.40
C GLY A 129 -15.10 5.77 4.51
N GLN A 130 -13.84 6.03 4.13
CA GLN A 130 -13.04 5.17 3.25
C GLN A 130 -11.56 5.26 3.61
N PHE A 131 -10.73 4.38 3.03
CA PHE A 131 -9.28 4.38 3.25
C PHE A 131 -8.47 3.91 2.05
N SER A 132 -7.21 4.36 2.02
CA SER A 132 -6.12 3.94 1.13
C SER A 132 -5.41 2.68 1.62
N CYS A 133 -4.37 2.24 0.90
CA CYS A 133 -3.49 1.12 1.30
C CYS A 133 -2.78 1.34 2.64
N VAL A 134 -2.40 2.58 2.94
CA VAL A 134 -1.83 2.93 4.25
C VAL A 134 -2.89 2.79 5.34
N GLY A 135 -4.11 3.27 5.08
CA GLY A 135 -5.22 3.17 6.05
C GLY A 135 -5.66 1.73 6.30
N SER A 136 -5.81 0.91 5.26
CA SER A 136 -6.12 -0.52 5.43
C SER A 136 -4.99 -1.27 6.16
N SER A 137 -3.73 -0.95 5.86
CA SER A 137 -2.57 -1.54 6.55
C SER A 137 -2.45 -1.12 8.01
N LEU A 138 -2.93 0.09 8.38
CA LEU A 138 -3.01 0.53 9.77
C LEU A 138 -4.08 -0.24 10.55
N ILE A 139 -5.25 -0.43 9.95
CA ILE A 139 -6.33 -1.27 10.52
C ILE A 139 -5.81 -2.71 10.68
N GLY A 140 -5.22 -3.26 9.62
CA GLY A 140 -4.60 -4.58 9.64
C GLY A 140 -3.55 -4.73 10.74
N LEU A 141 -2.65 -3.76 10.84
CA LEU A 141 -1.65 -3.68 11.90
C LEU A 141 -2.29 -3.76 13.28
N HIS A 142 -3.30 -2.93 13.56
CA HIS A 142 -4.02 -2.93 14.83
C HIS A 142 -4.63 -4.31 15.16
N MET A 143 -5.33 -4.92 14.20
CA MET A 143 -5.98 -6.22 14.41
C MET A 143 -4.94 -7.32 14.68
N LEU A 144 -3.88 -7.39 13.87
CA LEU A 144 -2.79 -8.35 14.05
C LEU A 144 -2.10 -8.20 15.41
N GLU A 145 -1.90 -6.96 15.87
CA GLU A 145 -1.34 -6.68 17.19
C GLU A 145 -2.23 -7.15 18.34
N LYS A 146 -3.55 -6.93 18.25
CA LYS A 146 -4.51 -7.40 19.27
C LYS A 146 -4.44 -8.92 19.43
N ALA A 147 -4.25 -9.66 18.34
CA ALA A 147 -4.06 -11.11 18.38
C ALA A 147 -2.67 -11.56 18.84
N GLY A 148 -1.70 -10.66 18.95
CA GLY A 148 -0.31 -11.00 19.29
C GLY A 148 0.44 -11.72 18.15
N ILE A 149 0.02 -11.50 16.91
CA ILE A 149 0.66 -12.07 15.71
C ILE A 149 1.88 -11.22 15.36
N GLU A 150 3.03 -11.86 15.15
CA GLU A 150 4.26 -11.19 14.73
C GLU A 150 4.06 -10.59 13.34
N ASN A 151 4.21 -9.27 13.24
CA ASN A 151 3.94 -8.56 12.00
C ASN A 151 4.85 -7.33 11.85
N TYR A 152 5.01 -6.92 10.60
CA TYR A 152 5.91 -5.90 10.12
C TYR A 152 5.17 -4.96 9.17
N TRP A 153 5.63 -3.70 9.11
CA TRP A 153 5.18 -2.76 8.10
C TRP A 153 5.93 -3.03 6.79
N GLY A 154 5.21 -3.47 5.76
CA GLY A 154 5.75 -3.63 4.40
C GLY A 154 5.54 -2.36 3.59
N SER A 155 6.60 -1.86 2.95
CA SER A 155 6.56 -0.67 2.10
C SER A 155 7.13 -0.95 0.71
N PRO A 156 6.46 -1.80 -0.10
CA PRO A 156 6.79 -1.93 -1.51
C PRO A 156 6.64 -0.58 -2.25
N VAL A 157 7.07 -0.53 -3.51
CA VAL A 157 6.96 0.67 -4.33
C VAL A 157 5.49 1.14 -4.39
N SER A 158 5.27 2.41 -4.06
CA SER A 158 3.97 3.10 -4.15
C SER A 158 2.81 2.43 -3.40
N HIS A 159 3.08 1.53 -2.45
CA HIS A 159 2.06 0.77 -1.75
C HIS A 159 2.46 0.45 -0.31
N ALA A 160 1.46 0.11 0.51
CA ALA A 160 1.64 -0.25 1.91
C ALA A 160 0.86 -1.53 2.18
N ILE A 161 1.53 -2.46 2.87
CA ILE A 161 0.98 -3.78 3.21
C ILE A 161 1.47 -4.22 4.59
N ASN A 162 0.86 -5.25 5.15
CA ASN A 162 1.38 -5.94 6.31
C ASN A 162 2.14 -7.20 5.87
N VAL A 163 3.27 -7.46 6.52
CA VAL A 163 4.00 -8.72 6.38
C VAL A 163 3.89 -9.43 7.72
N VAL A 164 3.46 -10.69 7.69
CA VAL A 164 3.27 -11.49 8.90
C VAL A 164 4.27 -12.62 8.92
N ARG A 165 4.79 -12.92 10.13
CA ARG A 165 5.55 -14.14 10.40
C ARG A 165 4.74 -15.00 11.35
N LEU A 166 4.34 -16.17 10.90
CA LEU A 166 3.56 -17.10 11.70
C LEU A 166 4.43 -17.82 12.73
N SER A 167 3.76 -18.42 13.71
CA SER A 167 4.37 -19.18 14.80
C SER A 167 5.15 -20.41 14.35
N ASN A 168 4.84 -20.98 13.18
CA ASN A 168 5.64 -22.04 12.55
C ASN A 168 6.80 -21.50 11.68
N GLY A 169 6.99 -20.19 11.65
CA GLY A 169 8.07 -19.50 10.94
C GLY A 169 7.77 -19.13 9.49
N GLU A 170 6.57 -19.44 8.99
CA GLU A 170 6.15 -19.07 7.64
C GLU A 170 5.95 -17.55 7.48
N TRP A 171 6.22 -17.07 6.27
CA TRP A 171 6.00 -15.68 5.89
C TRP A 171 4.72 -15.53 5.09
N TRP A 172 3.95 -14.50 5.41
CA TRP A 172 2.69 -14.18 4.74
C TRP A 172 2.69 -12.72 4.28
N TYR A 173 2.32 -12.54 3.02
CA TYR A 173 1.96 -11.26 2.44
C TYR A 173 0.49 -11.00 2.74
N VAL A 174 0.20 -9.87 3.39
CA VAL A 174 -1.15 -9.53 3.83
C VAL A 174 -1.46 -8.10 3.41
N ASP A 175 -2.20 -7.98 2.31
CA ASP A 175 -2.72 -6.71 1.84
C ASP A 175 -4.23 -6.66 2.07
N PHE A 176 -4.62 -5.77 2.97
CA PHE A 176 -6.01 -5.58 3.40
C PHE A 176 -6.82 -4.63 2.52
N LEU A 177 -6.20 -3.98 1.52
CA LEU A 177 -6.96 -3.13 0.58
C LEU A 177 -7.50 -3.94 -0.60
N ASN A 178 -6.72 -4.90 -1.06
CA ASN A 178 -7.04 -5.68 -2.25
C ASN A 178 -7.75 -6.98 -1.85
N GLY A 179 -8.66 -7.47 -2.69
CA GLY A 179 -9.58 -8.57 -2.37
C GLY A 179 -8.92 -9.92 -2.08
N SER A 180 -9.71 -10.99 -1.98
CA SER A 180 -9.33 -12.28 -1.37
C SER A 180 -8.00 -12.92 -1.82
N GLY A 181 -7.50 -12.62 -3.03
CA GLY A 181 -6.17 -13.01 -3.49
C GLY A 181 -5.00 -12.31 -2.76
N SER A 182 -5.24 -11.40 -1.85
CA SER A 182 -4.20 -10.49 -1.33
C SER A 182 -3.65 -10.91 0.04
N VAL A 183 -4.10 -12.05 0.55
CA VAL A 183 -3.57 -12.73 1.75
C VAL A 183 -3.02 -14.09 1.35
N ARG A 184 -1.70 -14.26 1.40
CA ARG A 184 -1.05 -15.47 0.91
C ARG A 184 0.28 -15.75 1.58
N LYS A 185 0.60 -17.03 1.66
CA LYS A 185 1.94 -17.51 2.00
C LYS A 185 2.93 -17.08 0.91
N ILE A 186 4.11 -16.66 1.33
CA ILE A 186 5.23 -16.30 0.47
C ILE A 186 6.50 -17.04 0.91
N LYS A 187 7.44 -17.23 -0.01
CA LYS A 187 8.76 -17.82 0.30
C LYS A 187 9.87 -16.81 -0.02
N PRO A 188 10.11 -15.82 0.85
CA PRO A 188 11.07 -14.78 0.57
C PRO A 188 12.51 -15.24 0.78
N GLU A 189 13.40 -14.72 -0.04
CA GLU A 189 14.82 -14.60 0.31
C GLU A 189 15.00 -13.32 1.15
N LEU A 190 15.56 -13.46 2.35
CA LEU A 190 15.84 -12.32 3.21
C LEU A 190 17.10 -11.59 2.73
N GLY A 191 16.97 -10.29 2.49
CA GLY A 191 18.09 -9.43 2.12
C GLY A 191 18.18 -8.18 2.99
N GLU A 192 19.16 -7.34 2.68
CA GLU A 192 19.34 -6.03 3.28
C GLU A 192 19.77 -5.03 2.20
N ILE A 193 19.18 -3.83 2.21
CA ILE A 193 19.52 -2.69 1.35
C ILE A 193 19.64 -1.47 2.25
N GLU A 194 20.80 -0.79 2.26
CA GLU A 194 21.06 0.39 3.10
C GLU A 194 20.67 0.21 4.59
N GLY A 195 20.94 -0.98 5.16
CA GLY A 195 20.62 -1.27 6.57
C GLY A 195 19.13 -1.44 6.87
N VAL A 196 18.31 -1.67 5.84
CA VAL A 196 16.88 -2.00 5.91
C VAL A 196 16.69 -3.43 5.44
N LYS A 197 15.99 -4.24 6.23
CA LYS A 197 15.64 -5.61 5.85
C LYS A 197 14.65 -5.58 4.68
N VAL A 198 14.88 -6.43 3.69
CA VAL A 198 13.99 -6.58 2.53
C VAL A 198 13.62 -8.04 2.35
N LEU A 199 12.38 -8.28 1.92
CA LEU A 199 11.95 -9.56 1.38
C LEU A 199 12.09 -9.52 -0.14
N LYS A 200 12.89 -10.42 -0.69
CA LYS A 200 12.92 -10.67 -2.14
C LYS A 200 11.99 -11.83 -2.46
N ILE A 201 10.97 -11.60 -3.27
CA ILE A 201 9.95 -12.59 -3.61
C ILE A 201 9.82 -12.73 -5.12
N LYS A 202 9.36 -13.90 -5.57
CA LYS A 202 9.03 -14.20 -6.97
C LYS A 202 7.73 -14.98 -7.04
N GLU A 203 6.68 -14.37 -6.49
CA GLU A 203 5.35 -14.97 -6.41
C GLU A 203 4.52 -14.45 -7.58
N SER A 204 3.96 -15.35 -8.40
CA SER A 204 3.30 -14.95 -9.66
C SER A 204 2.18 -13.94 -9.44
N MET A 205 1.49 -14.00 -8.31
CA MET A 205 0.33 -13.18 -7.98
C MET A 205 0.64 -11.93 -7.14
N ILE A 206 1.90 -11.68 -6.79
CA ILE A 206 2.31 -10.44 -6.12
C ILE A 206 3.15 -9.67 -7.11
N GLU A 207 2.79 -8.40 -7.35
CA GLU A 207 3.44 -7.60 -8.38
C GLU A 207 4.87 -7.21 -8.02
N TYR A 208 5.14 -7.11 -6.72
CA TYR A 208 6.42 -6.70 -6.14
C TYR A 208 7.40 -7.87 -6.05
N GLU A 209 8.67 -7.58 -6.35
CA GLU A 209 9.80 -8.48 -6.13
C GLU A 209 10.63 -8.07 -4.93
N ILE A 210 10.61 -6.78 -4.56
CA ILE A 210 11.34 -6.26 -3.40
C ILE A 210 10.37 -5.57 -2.44
N ILE A 211 10.28 -6.09 -1.22
CA ILE A 211 9.45 -5.53 -0.15
C ILE A 211 10.33 -5.15 1.04
N PRO A 212 10.66 -3.86 1.20
CA PRO A 212 11.24 -3.35 2.43
C PRO A 212 10.31 -3.57 3.62
N ILE A 213 10.83 -4.14 4.70
CA ILE A 213 10.08 -4.39 5.94
C ILE A 213 10.67 -3.60 7.11
N TYR A 214 9.78 -3.05 7.92
CA TYR A 214 10.12 -2.22 9.06
C TYR A 214 9.37 -2.65 10.32
N ASN A 215 9.84 -2.15 11.46
CA ASN A 215 9.03 -2.16 12.67
C ASN A 215 7.79 -1.28 12.47
N LYS A 216 6.81 -1.49 13.33
CA LYS A 216 5.44 -0.99 13.18
C LYS A 216 5.35 0.52 13.27
N GLU A 217 6.27 1.16 13.99
CA GLU A 217 6.36 2.62 14.11
C GLU A 217 6.58 3.30 12.75
N ALA A 218 7.13 2.58 11.78
CA ALA A 218 7.29 3.05 10.40
C ALA A 218 5.96 3.33 9.67
N ALA A 219 4.83 2.83 10.19
CA ALA A 219 3.50 3.13 9.68
C ALA A 219 3.18 4.64 9.75
N ALA A 220 3.60 5.32 10.84
CA ALA A 220 3.47 6.76 10.96
C ALA A 220 4.32 7.51 9.91
N GLY A 221 5.45 6.93 9.51
CA GLY A 221 6.28 7.43 8.41
C GLY A 221 5.57 7.41 7.08
N SER A 222 4.73 6.41 6.80
CA SER A 222 3.93 6.34 5.56
C SER A 222 2.86 7.44 5.51
N VAL A 223 2.25 7.80 6.64
CA VAL A 223 1.34 8.95 6.73
C VAL A 223 2.06 10.26 6.39
N LEU A 224 3.27 10.49 6.94
CA LEU A 224 4.09 11.64 6.56
C LEU A 224 4.51 11.61 5.08
N GLY A 225 4.84 10.42 4.58
CA GLY A 225 5.14 10.20 3.16
C GLY A 225 4.00 10.67 2.26
N ASN A 226 2.75 10.44 2.67
CA ASN A 226 1.58 10.91 1.91
C ASN A 226 1.41 12.43 1.97
N PHE A 227 1.70 13.10 3.09
CA PHE A 227 1.75 14.57 3.09
C PHE A 227 2.84 15.12 2.17
N ALA A 228 4.01 14.47 2.11
CA ALA A 228 5.05 14.85 1.16
C ALA A 228 4.61 14.62 -0.30
N ALA A 229 3.92 13.51 -0.58
CA ALA A 229 3.38 13.21 -1.90
C ALA A 229 2.31 14.21 -2.34
N ILE A 230 1.43 14.66 -1.43
CA ILE A 230 0.43 15.71 -1.71
C ILE A 230 1.11 17.01 -2.17
N ILE A 231 2.23 17.40 -1.55
CA ILE A 231 3.01 18.59 -1.98
C ILE A 231 3.54 18.37 -3.40
N CYS A 232 4.20 17.23 -3.65
CA CYS A 232 4.74 16.92 -4.98
C CYS A 232 3.65 16.92 -6.06
N GLU A 233 2.48 16.35 -5.79
CA GLU A 233 1.37 16.29 -6.76
C GLU A 233 0.76 17.68 -7.03
N ALA A 234 0.65 18.52 -5.99
CA ALA A 234 0.15 19.89 -6.15
C ALA A 234 1.08 20.78 -7.01
N GLU A 235 2.37 20.46 -7.00
CA GLU A 235 3.45 21.11 -7.75
C GLU A 235 3.73 20.44 -9.11
N ASP A 236 3.07 19.32 -9.45
CA ASP A 236 3.36 18.57 -10.66
C ASP A 236 2.93 19.32 -11.93
N ASP A 237 3.91 19.84 -12.67
CA ASP A 237 3.67 20.59 -13.90
C ASP A 237 3.52 19.71 -15.15
N ILE A 238 3.73 18.40 -15.03
CA ILE A 238 3.60 17.46 -16.15
C ILE A 238 2.11 17.32 -16.56
N PHE A 239 1.21 17.25 -15.57
CA PHE A 239 -0.22 17.13 -15.78
C PHE A 239 -1.00 18.24 -15.06
N PRO A 240 -0.95 19.49 -15.56
CA PRO A 240 -1.45 20.66 -14.84
C PRO A 240 -2.96 20.63 -14.57
N ASP A 241 -3.72 19.84 -15.33
CA ASP A 241 -5.17 19.71 -15.22
C ASP A 241 -5.66 18.39 -14.60
N SER A 242 -4.74 17.56 -14.08
CA SER A 242 -5.11 16.29 -13.48
C SER A 242 -6.05 16.49 -12.29
N LYS A 243 -7.02 15.58 -12.13
CA LYS A 243 -7.93 15.56 -10.98
C LYS A 243 -7.14 15.50 -9.67
N ASN A 244 -6.07 14.71 -9.64
CA ASN A 244 -5.21 14.56 -8.47
C ASN A 244 -4.52 15.89 -8.09
N LYS A 245 -3.94 16.62 -9.06
CA LYS A 245 -3.31 17.92 -8.78
C LYS A 245 -4.30 18.89 -8.14
N LYS A 246 -5.54 18.96 -8.66
CA LYS A 246 -6.61 19.81 -8.12
C LYS A 246 -6.99 19.41 -6.69
N GLU A 247 -7.23 18.13 -6.44
CA GLU A 247 -7.55 17.63 -5.09
C GLU A 247 -6.39 17.88 -4.09
N ALA A 248 -5.14 17.74 -4.52
CA ALA A 248 -3.96 18.02 -3.70
C ALA A 248 -3.85 19.52 -3.35
N GLN A 249 -4.05 20.41 -4.33
CA GLN A 249 -4.06 21.86 -4.13
C GLN A 249 -5.18 22.31 -3.20
N GLU A 250 -6.40 21.78 -3.36
CA GLU A 250 -7.52 22.03 -2.46
C GLU A 250 -7.21 21.60 -1.03
N TYR A 251 -6.58 20.43 -0.86
CA TYR A 251 -6.19 19.94 0.46
C TYR A 251 -5.12 20.84 1.13
N ILE A 252 -4.13 21.29 0.36
CA ILE A 252 -3.09 22.21 0.85
C ILE A 252 -3.72 23.55 1.26
N GLU A 253 -4.57 24.14 0.43
CA GLU A 253 -5.19 25.44 0.74
C GLU A 253 -6.10 25.33 1.97
N LYS A 254 -6.90 24.25 2.10
CA LYS A 254 -7.72 23.97 3.31
C LYS A 254 -6.87 23.89 4.58
N ASN A 255 -5.62 23.46 4.48
CA ASN A 255 -4.70 23.23 5.60
C ASN A 255 -3.48 24.16 5.57
N LYS A 256 -3.59 25.31 4.89
CA LYS A 256 -2.46 26.22 4.62
C LYS A 256 -1.70 26.66 5.86
N GLN A 257 -2.39 26.84 7.00
CA GLN A 257 -1.73 27.21 8.26
C GLN A 257 -0.68 26.19 8.74
N TYR A 258 -0.78 24.92 8.30
CA TYR A 258 0.15 23.85 8.66
C TYR A 258 1.22 23.68 7.58
N PHE A 259 0.81 23.57 6.31
CA PHE A 259 1.76 23.42 5.18
C PHE A 259 2.70 24.61 5.00
N SER A 260 2.33 25.81 5.45
CA SER A 260 3.22 26.99 5.44
C SER A 260 4.27 26.99 6.56
N LYS A 261 4.07 26.20 7.63
CA LYS A 261 4.95 26.17 8.81
C LYS A 261 5.80 24.90 8.89
N VAL A 262 5.26 23.79 8.37
CA VAL A 262 5.84 22.46 8.50
C VAL A 262 6.29 21.96 7.13
N ASP A 263 7.59 21.69 7.01
CA ASP A 263 8.15 20.98 5.87
C ASP A 263 8.03 19.47 6.09
N PHE A 264 6.90 18.89 5.68
CA PHE A 264 6.60 17.47 5.87
C PHE A 264 7.62 16.54 5.20
N LYS A 265 8.19 16.94 4.05
CA LYS A 265 9.24 16.17 3.37
C LYS A 265 10.50 16.08 4.25
N LYS A 266 10.95 17.20 4.82
CA LYS A 266 12.08 17.19 5.76
C LYS A 266 11.78 16.43 7.05
N MET A 267 10.55 16.53 7.58
CA MET A 267 10.15 15.77 8.78
C MET A 267 10.15 14.26 8.51
N TYR A 268 9.66 13.84 7.34
CA TYR A 268 9.72 12.43 6.92
C TYR A 268 11.17 11.94 6.80
N GLN A 269 12.02 12.68 6.10
CA GLN A 269 13.45 12.34 5.96
C GLN A 269 14.17 12.29 7.31
N LYS A 270 13.82 13.19 8.24
CA LYS A 270 14.44 13.25 9.57
C LYS A 270 14.03 12.08 10.46
N TYR A 271 12.74 11.85 10.63
CA TYR A 271 12.24 10.85 11.58
C TYR A 271 12.24 9.44 11.00
N PHE A 272 12.18 9.31 9.67
CA PHE A 272 12.09 8.03 8.96
C PHE A 272 13.17 7.91 7.88
N GLU A 273 14.38 8.35 8.22
CA GLU A 273 15.56 8.41 7.34
C GLU A 273 15.75 7.14 6.52
N LYS A 274 15.73 5.97 7.19
CA LYS A 274 15.86 4.68 6.52
C LYS A 274 14.80 4.42 5.44
N GLN A 275 13.52 4.75 5.72
CA GLN A 275 12.44 4.63 4.72
C GLN A 275 12.62 5.60 3.56
N SER A 276 13.17 6.80 3.82
CA SER A 276 13.42 7.78 2.77
C SER A 276 14.61 7.39 1.88
N LYS A 277 15.73 6.97 2.47
CA LYS A 277 16.97 6.66 1.75
C LYS A 277 16.85 5.42 0.87
N ILE A 278 16.19 4.37 1.36
CA ILE A 278 16.08 3.14 0.56
C ILE A 278 15.33 3.39 -0.76
N LYS A 279 14.39 4.35 -0.80
CA LYS A 279 13.63 4.70 -2.01
C LYS A 279 14.49 5.34 -3.11
N GLU A 280 15.70 5.76 -2.77
CA GLU A 280 16.70 6.39 -3.67
C GLU A 280 17.83 5.41 -4.05
N THR A 281 17.69 4.12 -3.67
CA THR A 281 18.66 3.09 -4.03
C THR A 281 18.39 2.56 -5.43
N LYS A 282 19.45 2.12 -6.12
CA LYS A 282 19.35 1.59 -7.49
C LYS A 282 18.39 0.40 -7.59
N GLU A 283 18.36 -0.44 -6.56
CA GLU A 283 17.50 -1.60 -6.47
C GLU A 283 16.01 -1.19 -6.40
N MET A 284 15.68 -0.19 -5.57
CA MET A 284 14.31 0.30 -5.46
C MET A 284 13.89 1.19 -6.64
N GLU A 285 14.83 1.88 -7.29
CA GLU A 285 14.61 2.58 -8.57
C GLU A 285 14.28 1.57 -9.68
N ALA A 286 15.08 0.51 -9.83
CA ALA A 286 14.81 -0.54 -10.80
C ALA A 286 13.46 -1.25 -10.54
N GLU A 287 13.15 -1.52 -9.28
CA GLU A 287 11.85 -2.08 -8.90
C GLU A 287 10.70 -1.11 -9.21
N ARG A 288 10.91 0.20 -9.02
CA ARG A 288 9.93 1.21 -9.39
C ARG A 288 9.70 1.26 -10.88
N ASP A 289 10.77 1.31 -11.68
CA ASP A 289 10.65 1.30 -13.14
C ASP A 289 9.90 0.06 -13.63
N ARG A 290 10.14 -1.11 -13.02
CA ARG A 290 9.43 -2.35 -13.33
C ARG A 290 7.94 -2.26 -12.98
N ILE A 291 7.60 -1.77 -11.78
CA ILE A 291 6.20 -1.58 -11.37
C ILE A 291 5.49 -0.53 -12.23
N ASP A 292 6.15 0.59 -12.53
CA ASP A 292 5.61 1.66 -13.36
C ASP A 292 5.39 1.17 -14.80
N GLN A 293 6.23 0.27 -15.33
CA GLN A 293 5.96 -0.40 -16.60
C GLN A 293 4.70 -1.26 -16.51
N ILE A 294 4.58 -2.12 -15.50
CA ILE A 294 3.39 -2.98 -15.30
C ILE A 294 2.11 -2.13 -15.16
N MET A 295 2.15 -1.06 -14.37
CA MET A 295 1.02 -0.15 -14.16
C MET A 295 0.73 0.71 -15.39
N GLY A 296 1.76 1.16 -16.10
CA GLY A 296 1.64 1.95 -17.33
C GLY A 296 0.95 1.20 -18.47
N PHE A 297 0.91 -0.14 -18.44
CA PHE A 297 0.05 -0.92 -19.35
C PHE A 297 -1.43 -0.92 -18.93
N GLN A 298 -1.71 -0.77 -17.63
CA GLN A 298 -3.08 -0.72 -17.10
C GLN A 298 -3.67 0.69 -17.20
N GLU A 299 -2.82 1.73 -17.20
CA GLU A 299 -3.20 3.13 -17.39
C GLU A 299 -3.05 3.54 -18.88
N GLY A 300 -3.93 4.40 -19.40
CA GLY A 300 -3.90 4.84 -20.82
C GLY A 300 -5.01 4.25 -21.70
N PRO A 301 -4.76 3.90 -22.98
CA PRO A 301 -5.80 3.56 -23.96
C PRO A 301 -6.74 2.42 -23.53
N ILE A 302 -6.24 1.47 -22.74
CA ILE A 302 -7.03 0.36 -22.18
C ILE A 302 -8.04 0.90 -21.17
N ARG A 303 -7.58 1.71 -20.22
CA ARG A 303 -8.43 2.33 -19.20
C ARG A 303 -9.44 3.28 -19.81
N GLU A 304 -9.01 4.15 -20.73
CA GLU A 304 -9.91 5.06 -21.46
C GLU A 304 -11.01 4.28 -22.20
N TYR A 305 -10.65 3.18 -22.85
CA TYR A 305 -11.63 2.32 -23.51
C TYR A 305 -12.61 1.70 -22.50
N ILE A 306 -12.12 1.10 -21.40
CA ILE A 306 -12.97 0.49 -20.36
C ILE A 306 -13.90 1.52 -19.70
N GLU A 307 -13.41 2.74 -19.45
CA GLU A 307 -14.19 3.83 -18.87
C GLU A 307 -15.28 4.32 -19.84
N SER A 308 -15.04 4.23 -21.16
CA SER A 308 -16.02 4.56 -22.20
C SER A 308 -17.17 3.54 -22.33
N LEU A 309 -17.00 2.32 -21.80
CA LEU A 309 -18.02 1.27 -21.87
C LEU A 309 -19.19 1.54 -20.91
N SER A 310 -20.41 1.19 -21.35
CA SER A 310 -21.58 1.16 -20.47
C SER A 310 -21.44 0.07 -19.40
N ARG A 311 -22.25 0.14 -18.34
CA ARG A 311 -22.27 -0.89 -17.29
C ARG A 311 -22.54 -2.29 -17.87
N ASP A 312 -23.53 -2.42 -18.74
CA ASP A 312 -23.91 -3.69 -19.36
C ASP A 312 -22.79 -4.25 -20.26
N GLN A 313 -22.09 -3.36 -20.98
CA GLN A 313 -20.92 -3.76 -21.77
C GLN A 313 -19.78 -4.26 -20.88
N ARG A 314 -19.53 -3.59 -19.75
CA ARG A 314 -18.53 -4.02 -18.77
C ARG A 314 -18.85 -5.39 -18.18
N GLU A 315 -20.07 -5.58 -17.72
CA GLU A 315 -20.52 -6.87 -17.18
C GLU A 315 -20.43 -8.00 -18.23
N LYS A 316 -20.78 -7.70 -19.48
CA LYS A 316 -20.71 -8.66 -20.58
C LYS A 316 -19.27 -9.09 -20.90
N TYR A 317 -18.33 -8.14 -21.07
CA TYR A 317 -16.96 -8.52 -21.42
C TYR A 317 -16.24 -9.19 -20.24
N ASN A 318 -16.51 -8.79 -18.99
CA ASN A 318 -15.93 -9.45 -17.81
C ASN A 318 -16.33 -10.94 -17.77
N LYS A 319 -17.62 -11.22 -17.91
CA LYS A 319 -18.13 -12.59 -17.95
C LYS A 319 -17.57 -13.37 -19.15
N GLU A 320 -17.40 -12.72 -20.28
CA GLU A 320 -16.78 -13.35 -21.44
C GLU A 320 -15.30 -13.66 -21.23
N ALA A 321 -14.55 -12.77 -20.57
CA ALA A 321 -13.15 -12.95 -20.24
C ALA A 321 -12.95 -14.14 -19.29
N GLU A 322 -13.77 -14.23 -18.24
CA GLU A 322 -13.80 -15.36 -17.29
C GLU A 322 -14.01 -16.70 -18.00
N LEU A 323 -14.93 -16.75 -18.97
CA LEU A 323 -15.23 -17.97 -19.74
C LEU A 323 -14.14 -18.32 -20.77
N ASN A 324 -13.28 -17.37 -21.15
CA ASN A 324 -12.28 -17.52 -22.20
C ASN A 324 -10.83 -17.43 -21.71
N LEU A 325 -10.56 -17.53 -20.40
CA LEU A 325 -9.20 -17.40 -19.83
C LEU A 325 -8.13 -18.19 -20.58
N LYS A 326 -8.40 -19.46 -20.92
CA LYS A 326 -7.46 -20.30 -21.69
C LYS A 326 -7.20 -19.75 -23.10
N GLY A 327 -8.25 -19.29 -23.78
CA GLY A 327 -8.12 -18.68 -25.10
C GLY A 327 -7.32 -17.38 -25.03
N ILE A 328 -7.55 -16.55 -24.00
CA ILE A 328 -6.79 -15.32 -23.79
C ILE A 328 -5.32 -15.63 -23.52
N ALA A 329 -5.01 -16.64 -22.71
CA ALA A 329 -3.64 -17.11 -22.49
C ALA A 329 -2.96 -17.52 -23.81
N ASP A 330 -3.66 -18.35 -24.61
CA ASP A 330 -3.17 -18.80 -25.91
C ASP A 330 -2.98 -17.64 -26.91
N PHE A 331 -3.82 -16.61 -26.85
CA PHE A 331 -3.67 -15.40 -27.68
C PHE A 331 -2.35 -14.68 -27.38
N PHE A 332 -2.03 -14.43 -26.11
CA PHE A 332 -0.83 -13.70 -25.75
C PHE A 332 0.45 -14.55 -25.85
N ILE A 333 0.44 -15.75 -25.27
CA ILE A 333 1.62 -16.62 -25.19
C ILE A 333 1.93 -17.21 -26.58
N ASN A 334 0.95 -17.87 -27.18
CA ASN A 334 1.12 -18.61 -28.43
C ASN A 334 0.82 -17.77 -29.68
N GLY A 335 0.40 -16.51 -29.53
CA GLY A 335 0.07 -15.63 -30.66
C GLY A 335 -1.19 -16.05 -31.42
N ASN A 336 -2.08 -16.84 -30.80
CA ASN A 336 -3.23 -17.44 -31.48
C ASN A 336 -4.32 -16.39 -31.81
N GLN A 337 -4.28 -15.84 -33.03
CA GLN A 337 -5.22 -14.83 -33.51
C GLN A 337 -6.66 -15.35 -33.68
N ASP A 338 -6.87 -16.67 -33.77
CA ASP A 338 -8.22 -17.24 -33.92
C ASP A 338 -9.10 -16.94 -32.71
N VAL A 339 -8.50 -16.66 -31.54
CA VAL A 339 -9.20 -16.28 -30.31
C VAL A 339 -10.01 -15.00 -30.54
N LEU A 340 -9.46 -14.02 -31.27
CA LEU A 340 -10.14 -12.74 -31.55
C LEU A 340 -11.41 -12.91 -32.41
N SER A 341 -11.55 -14.03 -33.12
CA SER A 341 -12.74 -14.35 -33.91
C SER A 341 -13.87 -15.00 -33.09
N LYS A 342 -13.56 -15.47 -31.87
CA LYS A 342 -14.47 -16.26 -31.01
C LYS A 342 -15.04 -15.47 -29.83
N ILE A 343 -14.66 -14.20 -29.70
CA ILE A 343 -15.02 -13.32 -28.60
C ILE A 343 -15.77 -12.08 -29.10
N GLY A 344 -16.48 -11.42 -28.20
CA GLY A 344 -17.21 -10.19 -28.42
C GLY A 344 -16.31 -9.00 -28.74
N PRO A 345 -16.88 -7.94 -29.34
CA PRO A 345 -16.11 -6.79 -29.82
C PRO A 345 -15.42 -6.02 -28.69
N GLU A 346 -16.03 -5.95 -27.51
CA GLU A 346 -15.43 -5.28 -26.34
C GLU A 346 -14.18 -6.01 -25.85
N LEU A 347 -14.28 -7.33 -25.60
CA LEU A 347 -13.13 -8.13 -25.16
C LEU A 347 -12.05 -8.15 -26.25
N LYS A 348 -12.42 -8.30 -27.52
CA LYS A 348 -11.50 -8.21 -28.65
C LYS A 348 -10.69 -6.93 -28.62
N LYS A 349 -11.35 -5.77 -28.51
CA LYS A 349 -10.66 -4.48 -28.50
C LYS A 349 -9.72 -4.34 -27.31
N ILE A 350 -10.11 -4.83 -26.13
CA ILE A 350 -9.26 -4.85 -24.94
C ILE A 350 -8.00 -5.71 -25.19
N LEU A 351 -8.16 -6.93 -25.73
CA LEU A 351 -7.03 -7.81 -26.03
C LEU A 351 -6.07 -7.21 -27.07
N GLU A 352 -6.61 -6.57 -28.11
CA GLU A 352 -5.79 -5.85 -29.11
C GLU A 352 -5.00 -4.69 -28.49
N LEU A 353 -5.63 -3.92 -27.59
CA LEU A 353 -4.94 -2.83 -26.89
C LEU A 353 -3.85 -3.38 -25.96
N TYR A 354 -4.11 -4.46 -25.22
CA TYR A 354 -3.09 -5.15 -24.44
C TYR A 354 -1.96 -5.70 -25.31
N GLN A 355 -2.27 -6.27 -26.48
CA GLN A 355 -1.25 -6.81 -27.39
C GLN A 355 -0.30 -5.71 -27.88
N GLU A 356 -0.84 -4.54 -28.25
CA GLU A 356 -0.03 -3.39 -28.64
C GLU A 356 0.81 -2.88 -27.47
N ALA A 357 0.20 -2.76 -26.29
CA ALA A 357 0.87 -2.27 -25.10
C ALA A 357 2.04 -3.20 -24.70
N PHE A 358 1.82 -4.51 -24.71
CA PHE A 358 2.84 -5.50 -24.35
C PHE A 358 3.88 -5.79 -25.42
N LYS A 359 3.75 -5.24 -26.63
CA LYS A 359 4.68 -5.52 -27.73
C LYS A 359 6.13 -5.28 -27.32
N LYS A 360 6.40 -4.14 -26.69
CA LYS A 360 7.74 -3.77 -26.24
C LYS A 360 8.26 -4.67 -25.12
N VAL A 361 7.41 -5.03 -24.14
CA VAL A 361 7.80 -5.95 -23.05
C VAL A 361 8.16 -7.31 -23.59
N ARG A 362 7.36 -7.83 -24.52
CA ARG A 362 7.63 -9.12 -25.16
C ARG A 362 8.96 -9.11 -25.93
N GLU A 363 9.28 -8.00 -26.59
CA GLU A 363 10.53 -7.81 -27.32
C GLU A 363 11.74 -7.69 -26.37
N ASP A 364 11.58 -6.99 -25.24
CA ASP A 364 12.65 -6.71 -24.27
C ASP A 364 12.89 -7.88 -23.29
N ASN A 365 11.82 -8.57 -22.86
CA ASN A 365 11.87 -9.63 -21.83
C ASN A 365 10.67 -10.59 -21.91
N GLU A 366 10.83 -11.73 -22.60
CA GLU A 366 9.77 -12.72 -22.82
C GLU A 366 9.25 -13.36 -21.50
N ASP A 367 10.12 -13.64 -20.54
CA ASP A 367 9.73 -14.24 -19.25
C ASP A 367 8.84 -13.28 -18.43
N GLU A 368 9.18 -11.98 -18.43
CA GLU A 368 8.38 -10.94 -17.78
C GLU A 368 7.04 -10.75 -18.48
N PHE A 369 7.00 -10.82 -19.81
CA PHE A 369 5.76 -10.83 -20.56
C PHE A 369 4.85 -12.00 -20.13
N VAL A 370 5.36 -13.23 -20.08
CA VAL A 370 4.56 -14.40 -19.64
C VAL A 370 4.04 -14.20 -18.22
N MET A 371 4.87 -13.68 -17.31
CA MET A 371 4.46 -13.39 -15.94
C MET A 371 3.34 -12.34 -15.86
N ILE A 372 3.42 -11.27 -16.66
CA ILE A 372 2.38 -10.23 -16.69
C ILE A 372 1.05 -10.79 -17.22
N ILE A 373 1.10 -11.64 -18.25
CA ILE A 373 -0.11 -12.30 -18.79
C ILE A 373 -0.71 -13.23 -17.75
N ASP A 374 0.10 -14.03 -17.07
CA ASP A 374 -0.36 -14.91 -15.99
C ASP A 374 -1.07 -14.08 -14.89
N ARG A 375 -0.50 -12.92 -14.50
CA ARG A 375 -1.12 -11.99 -13.55
C ARG A 375 -2.45 -11.45 -14.02
N LEU A 376 -2.56 -10.99 -15.27
CA LEU A 376 -3.80 -10.46 -15.82
C LEU A 376 -4.93 -11.50 -15.80
N LEU A 377 -4.60 -12.76 -16.09
CA LEU A 377 -5.57 -13.85 -16.12
C LEU A 377 -6.07 -14.23 -14.72
N HIS A 378 -5.26 -14.03 -13.68
CA HIS A 378 -5.59 -14.42 -12.32
C HIS A 378 -6.04 -13.27 -11.41
N LYS A 379 -5.87 -11.99 -11.81
CA LYS A 379 -6.44 -10.81 -11.11
C LYS A 379 -7.97 -10.73 -11.16
N GLN A 380 -8.64 -11.53 -12.00
CA GLN A 380 -10.09 -11.52 -12.19
C GLN A 380 -10.87 -12.52 -11.32
N ASN A 381 -10.18 -13.30 -10.46
CA ASN A 381 -10.78 -14.14 -9.42
C ASN A 381 -10.46 -13.57 -8.03
#